data_AF-A0A920NR06-F1
#
_entry.id   AF-A0A920NR06-F1
#
_cell.length_a   1.000
_cell.length_b   1.000
_cell.length_c   1.000
_cell.angle_alpha   90.00
_cell.angle_beta   90.00
_cell.angle_gamma   90.00
#
_symmetry.space_group_name_H-M   'P 1'
#
loop_
_entity.id
_entity.type
_entity.pdbx_description
1 polymer ?
#
loop_
_entity_poly.entity_id
_entity_poly.type
_entity_poly.pdbx_seq_one_letter_code
_entity_poly.pdbx_strand_id
1 'polypeptide(L)' 'MIFPGSWHYMGKLTMDHRSLMGRGKISDDLRNSILILLKKHTERLSALRLFEPFILPNI' A
#
# COMPACT_ATOMS: atom_id res chain seq x y z
N MET A 1 -0.19 -12.83 -6.67
CA MET A 1 -0.69 -13.54 -5.47
C MET A 1 0.10 -13.04 -4.27
N ILE A 2 -0.58 -12.58 -3.22
CA ILE A 2 0.08 -12.17 -1.96
C ILE A 2 0.08 -13.41 -1.06
N PHE A 3 1.25 -13.84 -0.61
CA PHE A 3 1.40 -15.04 0.22
C PHE A 3 1.61 -14.63 1.68
N PRO A 4 0.79 -15.10 2.62
CA PRO A 4 1.02 -14.91 4.05
C PRO A 4 2.42 -15.37 4.46
N GLY A 5 3.07 -14.65 5.36
CA GLY A 5 4.41 -14.99 5.87
C GLY A 5 5.58 -14.64 4.95
N SER A 6 5.34 -14.01 3.80
CA SER A 6 6.39 -13.60 2.87
C SER A 6 6.39 -12.09 2.61
N TRP A 7 7.57 -11.52 2.37
CA TRP A 7 7.68 -10.14 1.92
C TRP A 7 7.22 -10.03 0.47
N HIS A 8 6.18 -9.23 0.23
CA HIS A 8 5.74 -8.91 -1.13
C HIS A 8 6.42 -7.62 -1.61
N TYR A 9 7.34 -7.75 -2.57
CA TYR A 9 8.03 -6.60 -3.15
C TYR A 9 7.06 -5.70 -3.93
N MET A 10 6.94 -4.43 -3.54
CA MET A 10 6.00 -3.46 -4.11
C MET A 10 6.62 -2.52 -5.17
N GLY A 11 7.87 -2.77 -5.56
CA GLY A 11 8.63 -1.89 -6.45
C GLY A 11 9.42 -0.81 -5.69
N LYS A 12 10.39 -0.19 -6.38
CA LYS A 12 11.21 0.89 -5.85
C LYS A 12 10.61 2.24 -6.25
N LEU A 13 10.34 3.09 -5.26
CA LEU A 13 9.94 4.47 -5.49
C LEU A 13 11.18 5.34 -5.72
N THR A 14 11.12 6.24 -6.70
CA THR A 14 12.17 7.23 -7.00
C THR A 14 11.96 8.55 -6.23
N MET A 15 10.96 8.60 -5.35
CA MET A 15 10.59 9.75 -4.55
C MET A 15 11.45 9.86 -3.28
N ASP A 16 11.77 11.08 -2.86
CA ASP A 16 12.47 11.30 -1.59
C ASP A 16 11.59 10.98 -0.38
N HIS A 17 12.23 10.68 0.74
CA HIS A 17 11.55 10.29 1.97
C HIS A 17 10.60 11.36 2.50
N ARG A 18 10.94 12.65 2.42
CA ARG A 18 10.11 13.72 2.99
C ARG A 18 8.86 13.91 2.15
N SER A 19 8.98 13.91 0.82
CA SER A 19 7.85 14.00 -0.09
C SER A 19 6.88 12.84 0.08
N LEU A 20 7.37 11.60 0.21
CA LEU A 20 6.53 10.43 0.46
C LEU A 20 5.71 10.56 1.76
N MET A 21 6.28 11.19 2.78
CA MET A 21 5.61 11.48 4.05
C MET A 21 4.72 12.73 4.01
N GLY A 22 4.52 13.34 2.83
CA GLY A 22 3.72 14.57 2.69
C GLY A 22 4.41 15.82 3.25
N ARG A 23 5.74 15.81 3.38
CA ARG A 23 6.54 16.92 3.93
C ARG A 23 7.43 17.58 2.87
N GLY A 24 7.64 18.89 3.03
CA GLY A 24 8.49 19.68 2.13
C GLY A 24 7.69 20.41 1.05
N LYS A 25 8.40 20.93 0.03
CA LYS A 25 7.75 21.54 -1.14
C LYS A 25 7.29 20.43 -2.08
N ILE A 26 5.99 20.20 -2.14
CA ILE A 26 5.36 19.17 -2.96
C ILE A 26 4.62 19.87 -4.10
N SER A 27 5.02 19.57 -5.34
CA SER A 27 4.26 20.00 -6.52
C SER A 27 2.94 19.24 -6.62
N ASP A 28 1.96 19.79 -7.35
CA ASP A 28 0.68 19.13 -7.54
C ASP A 28 0.82 17.78 -8.26
N ASP A 29 1.76 17.65 -9.20
CA ASP A 29 2.07 16.38 -9.88
C ASP A 29 2.60 15.32 -8.91
N LEU A 30 3.49 15.74 -8.00
CA LEU A 30 4.04 14.85 -6.98
C LEU A 30 2.96 14.45 -5.98
N ARG A 31 2.10 15.39 -5.57
CA ARG A 31 0.93 15.12 -4.72
C ARG A 31 -0.01 14.11 -5.39
N ASN A 32 -0.35 14.29 -6.66
CA ASN A 32 -1.20 13.36 -7.40
C ASN A 32 -0.58 11.96 -7.49
N SER A 33 0.73 11.89 -7.72
CA SER A 33 1.47 10.62 -7.73
C SER A 33 1.39 9.89 -6.38
N ILE A 34 1.54 10.63 -5.27
CA ILE A 34 1.38 10.08 -3.91
C ILE A 34 -0.05 9.58 -3.70
N LEU A 35 -1.06 10.36 -4.09
CA LEU A 35 -2.47 9.98 -3.92
C LEU A 35 -2.82 8.71 -4.71
N ILE A 36 -2.33 8.58 -5.94
CA ILE A 36 -2.50 7.38 -6.76
C ILE A 36 -1.82 6.17 -6.11
N LEU A 37 -0.59 6.35 -5.60
CA LEU A 37 0.14 5.30 -4.90
C LEU A 37 -0.65 4.80 -3.68
N LEU A 38 -1.12 5.71 -2.82
CA LEU A 38 -1.88 5.39 -1.63
C LEU A 38 -3.21 4.70 -1.96
N LYS A 39 -3.95 5.20 -2.96
CA LYS A 39 -5.19 4.58 -3.44
C LYS A 39 -4.96 3.13 -3.86
N LYS A 40 -3.92 2.86 -4.67
CA LYS A 40 -3.56 1.51 -5.12
C LYS A 40 -3.20 0.59 -3.95
N HIS A 41 -2.53 1.11 -2.92
CA HIS A 41 -2.25 0.34 -1.70
C HIS A 41 -3.53 0.01 -0.93
N THR A 42 -4.44 0.97 -0.76
CA THR A 42 -5.74 0.74 -0.12
C THR A 42 -6.56 -0.31 -0.86
N GLU A 43 -6.63 -0.26 -2.19
CA GLU A 43 -7.33 -1.27 -3.00
C GLU A 43 -6.74 -2.67 -2.80
N ARG A 44 -5.41 -2.80 -2.77
CA ARG A 44 -4.73 -4.06 -2.51
C ARG A 44 -5.00 -4.59 -1.10
N LEU A 45 -4.94 -3.72 -0.09
CA LEU A 45 -5.21 -4.09 1.30
C LEU A 45 -6.68 -4.51 1.50
N SER A 46 -7.62 -3.81 0.87
CA SER A 46 -9.05 -4.18 0.89
C SER A 46 -9.29 -5.54 0.24
N ALA A 47 -8.54 -5.89 -0.81
CA ALA A 47 -8.63 -7.20 -1.43
C ALA A 47 -8.02 -8.33 -0.57
N LEU A 48 -7.13 -8.05 0.38
CA LEU A 48 -6.58 -9.07 1.28
C LEU A 48 -7.65 -9.68 2.18
N ARG A 49 -8.64 -8.89 2.62
CA ARG A 49 -9.76 -9.38 3.46
C ARG A 49 -10.63 -10.43 2.77
N LEU A 50 -10.57 -10.54 1.45
CA LEU A 50 -11.32 -11.56 0.70
C LEU A 50 -10.60 -12.93 0.70
N PHE A 51 -9.38 -13.01 1.22
CA PHE A 51 -8.56 -14.23 1.24
C PHE A 51 -8.30 -14.80 2.64
N GLU A 52 -8.98 -14.31 3.69
CA GLU A 52 -9.06 -15.05 4.96
C GLU A 52 -10.14 -16.13 4.85
N PRO A 53 -9.81 -17.44 4.75
CA PRO A 53 -10.74 -18.44 5.23
C PRO A 53 -10.85 -18.23 6.74
N PHE A 54 -12.01 -17.80 7.21
CA PHE A 54 -12.38 -17.85 8.61
C PHE A 54 -12.17 -19.28 9.13
N ILE A 55 -11.00 -19.56 9.71
CA ILE A 55 -10.88 -20.60 10.73
C ILE A 55 -11.09 -19.87 12.06
N LEU A 56 -12.36 -19.69 12.41
CA LEU A 56 -12.71 -19.56 13.81
C LEU A 56 -12.42 -20.93 14.44
N PRO A 57 -11.54 -21.05 15.44
CA PRO A 57 -11.52 -22.25 16.25
C PRO A 57 -12.87 -22.33 16.95
N ASN A 58 -13.58 -23.46 16.78
CA ASN A 58 -14.79 -23.78 17.53
C ASN A 58 -14.56 -23.51 19.02
N ILE A 59 -15.27 -22.53 19.57
CA ILE A 59 -15.54 -22.38 21.00
C ILE A 59 -17.04 -22.50 21.18
#